data_AF-A0A7Y5E5M8-F1
#
_entry.id   AF-A0A7Y5E5M8-F1
#
_cell.length_a   1.000
_cell.length_b   1.000
_cell.length_c   1.000
_cell.angle_alpha   90.00
_cell.angle_beta   90.00
_cell.angle_gamma   90.00
#
_symmetry.space_group_name_H-M   'P 1'
#
loop_
_entity.id
_entity.type
_entity.pdbx_description
1 polymer ?
#
loop_
_entity_poly.entity_id
_entity_poly.type
_entity_poly.pdbx_seq_one_letter_code
_entity_poly.pdbx_strand_id
1 'polypeptide(L)'
;MSPRSIPLGVLLLVACGPDIPPRAAQDVERETTGDDTQARLEEDLARVRVAMRELCGTHCGSVVLIAEPGVRSAETRPQAPGYASFIAYNPRARDCARHPDASIRFYCMAHEYGHHLDVTMNPAWSSDGWTRELRADALAGCAFARAHVSMDGIQGTLVRAVLLDTPAGRARAEACGSDGAHPGFRFSWDALHRGARLCSERTPTLPEVAESVEALALAARSSSIEAFSREAGGDCSPR
;
A
#
# COMPACT_ATOMS: atom_id res chain seq x y z
N MET A 1 54.27 -8.18 -33.10
CA MET A 1 55.21 -7.04 -33.18
C MET A 1 54.57 -5.84 -32.50
N SER A 2 54.79 -5.67 -31.19
CA SER A 2 55.02 -4.35 -30.58
C SER A 2 56.51 -4.01 -30.79
N PRO A 3 57.03 -2.76 -30.70
CA PRO A 3 56.56 -1.63 -29.86
C PRO A 3 56.73 -0.21 -30.47
N ARG A 4 56.26 0.84 -29.77
CA ARG A 4 57.11 1.92 -29.17
C ARG A 4 56.30 3.13 -28.71
N SER A 5 56.53 3.49 -27.45
CA SER A 5 56.17 4.75 -26.76
C SER A 5 57.17 5.89 -27.08
N ILE A 6 56.92 7.07 -26.46
CA ILE A 6 57.81 8.19 -26.02
C ILE A 6 57.37 9.56 -26.65
N PRO A 7 57.40 10.74 -25.96
CA PRO A 7 57.00 11.12 -24.59
C PRO A 7 56.45 12.59 -24.46
N LEU A 8 56.37 13.13 -23.22
CA LEU A 8 56.50 14.54 -22.75
C LEU A 8 55.76 15.66 -23.54
N GLY A 9 54.86 16.45 -22.96
CA GLY A 9 54.93 17.12 -21.67
C GLY A 9 54.90 18.63 -21.90
N VAL A 10 53.77 19.29 -21.61
CA VAL A 10 53.69 20.76 -21.47
C VAL A 10 52.85 21.08 -20.25
N LEU A 11 53.53 21.71 -19.31
CA LEU A 11 53.05 22.35 -18.10
C LEU A 11 52.55 23.75 -18.47
N LEU A 12 51.30 24.12 -18.17
CA LEU A 12 50.93 25.55 -18.11
C LEU A 12 49.76 25.83 -17.14
N LEU A 13 50.15 26.45 -16.02
CA LEU A 13 49.54 27.58 -15.32
C LEU A 13 48.06 27.53 -14.91
N VAL A 14 47.91 27.42 -13.59
CA VAL A 14 46.78 27.89 -12.78
C VAL A 14 46.47 29.36 -13.07
N ALA A 15 45.20 29.66 -13.35
CA ALA A 15 44.61 30.97 -13.17
C ALA A 15 43.49 30.86 -12.13
N CYS A 16 43.68 31.50 -10.97
CA CYS A 16 42.61 31.79 -10.02
C CYS A 16 41.73 32.90 -10.60
N GLY A 17 40.47 32.60 -10.86
CA GLY A 17 39.43 33.56 -11.26
C GLY A 17 38.18 33.37 -10.39
N PRO A 18 37.40 34.43 -10.15
CA PRO A 18 36.43 34.51 -9.07
C PRO A 18 35.20 33.62 -9.28
N ASP A 19 34.62 33.20 -8.15
CA ASP A 19 33.39 32.43 -8.01
C ASP A 19 32.28 32.84 -8.98
N ILE A 20 32.05 32.01 -9.98
CA ILE A 20 30.76 31.91 -10.66
C ILE A 20 30.20 30.55 -10.25
N PRO A 21 29.20 30.48 -9.36
CA PRO A 21 28.55 29.20 -9.10
C PRO A 21 27.94 28.71 -10.42
N PRO A 22 28.22 27.47 -10.85
CA PRO A 22 27.47 26.89 -11.94
C PRO A 22 26.01 26.79 -11.49
N ARG A 23 25.16 27.69 -11.99
CA ARG A 23 23.73 27.42 -12.20
C ARG A 23 23.63 26.32 -13.27
N ALA A 24 24.01 25.12 -12.89
CA ALA A 24 23.83 23.89 -13.64
C ALA A 24 23.35 22.85 -12.63
N ALA A 25 22.26 22.17 -12.98
CA ALA A 25 21.45 21.30 -12.11
C ALA A 25 20.54 22.05 -11.12
N GLN A 26 19.81 23.07 -11.59
CA GLN A 26 18.38 23.01 -11.28
C GLN A 26 17.86 21.83 -12.08
N ASP A 27 17.75 20.70 -11.40
CA ASP A 27 17.07 19.53 -11.89
C ASP A 27 15.77 20.02 -12.52
N VAL A 28 15.72 19.81 -13.83
CA VAL A 28 14.49 19.46 -14.50
C VAL A 28 13.99 18.26 -13.70
N GLU A 29 13.22 18.51 -12.63
CA GLU A 29 12.12 17.66 -12.23
C GLU A 29 11.27 17.58 -13.49
N ARG A 30 11.71 16.69 -14.38
CA ARG A 30 10.92 16.18 -15.47
C ARG A 30 9.77 15.57 -14.71
N GLU A 31 8.72 16.37 -14.61
CA GLU A 31 7.43 15.98 -14.17
C GLU A 31 7.17 14.69 -14.95
N THR A 32 7.40 13.55 -14.31
CA THR A 32 6.94 12.25 -14.76
C THR A 32 5.43 12.34 -14.52
N THR A 33 4.80 13.08 -15.43
CA THR A 33 3.50 13.75 -15.36
C THR A 33 2.38 12.73 -15.42
N GLY A 34 2.07 12.05 -14.32
CA GLY A 34 0.84 11.23 -14.21
C GLY A 34 0.84 9.91 -15.00
N ASP A 35 1.17 9.91 -16.29
CA ASP A 35 1.08 8.76 -17.19
C ASP A 35 1.92 7.57 -16.72
N ASP A 36 3.14 7.85 -16.25
CA ASP A 36 4.07 6.85 -15.71
C ASP A 36 3.58 6.30 -14.34
N THR A 37 2.91 7.12 -13.54
CA THR A 37 2.28 6.65 -12.28
C THR A 37 1.09 5.75 -12.57
N GLN A 38 0.22 6.14 -13.50
CA GLN A 38 -0.93 5.32 -13.89
C GLN A 38 -0.48 3.97 -14.46
N ALA A 39 0.47 3.97 -15.40
CA ALA A 39 0.97 2.74 -16.01
C ALA A 39 1.54 1.77 -14.96
N ARG A 40 2.32 2.26 -13.99
CA ARG A 40 2.83 1.43 -12.88
C ARG A 40 1.71 0.84 -12.02
N LEU A 41 0.69 1.62 -11.68
CA LEU A 41 -0.43 1.12 -10.90
C LEU A 41 -1.30 0.14 -11.68
N GLU A 42 -1.49 0.34 -12.98
CA GLU A 42 -2.16 -0.62 -13.86
C GLU A 42 -1.39 -1.92 -13.97
N GLU A 43 -0.05 -1.87 -14.03
CA GLU A 43 0.82 -3.05 -13.97
C GLU A 43 0.67 -3.80 -12.64
N ASP A 44 0.77 -3.09 -11.52
CA ASP A 44 0.61 -3.68 -10.18
C ASP A 44 -0.80 -4.28 -10.00
N LEU A 45 -1.86 -3.58 -10.44
CA LEU A 45 -3.23 -4.10 -10.43
C LEU A 45 -3.40 -5.33 -11.34
N ALA A 46 -2.77 -5.34 -12.53
CA ALA A 46 -2.81 -6.51 -13.40
C ALA A 46 -2.15 -7.73 -12.74
N ARG A 47 -1.03 -7.53 -12.04
CA ARG A 47 -0.36 -8.58 -11.27
C ARG A 47 -1.25 -9.09 -10.13
N VAL A 48 -1.90 -8.20 -9.39
CA VAL A 48 -2.88 -8.57 -8.35
C VAL A 48 -4.03 -9.41 -8.93
N ARG A 49 -4.61 -8.98 -10.06
CA ARG A 49 -5.70 -9.72 -10.74
C ARG A 49 -5.28 -11.12 -11.16
N VAL A 50 -4.04 -11.29 -11.64
CA VAL A 50 -3.49 -12.61 -11.96
C VAL A 50 -3.34 -13.45 -10.69
N ALA A 51 -2.73 -12.89 -9.64
CA ALA A 51 -2.50 -13.59 -8.38
C ALA A 51 -3.80 -14.08 -7.72
N MET A 52 -4.87 -13.27 -7.80
CA MET A 52 -6.15 -13.54 -7.15
C MET A 52 -7.13 -14.35 -8.00
N ARG A 53 -6.83 -14.60 -9.29
CA ARG A 53 -7.78 -15.21 -10.23
C ARG A 53 -8.33 -16.56 -9.77
N GLU A 54 -7.47 -17.44 -9.26
CA GLU A 54 -7.89 -18.76 -8.78
C GLU A 54 -8.74 -18.68 -7.51
N LEU A 55 -8.54 -17.65 -6.69
CA LEU A 55 -9.24 -17.45 -5.43
C LEU A 55 -10.68 -16.97 -5.67
N CYS A 56 -10.88 -16.03 -6.59
CA CYS A 56 -12.19 -15.46 -6.88
C CYS A 56 -12.96 -16.18 -8.02
N GLY A 57 -12.29 -16.99 -8.85
CA GLY A 57 -12.94 -17.77 -9.91
C GLY A 57 -13.78 -16.90 -10.85
N THR A 58 -15.07 -17.21 -10.98
CA THR A 58 -16.02 -16.43 -11.79
C THR A 58 -16.52 -15.15 -11.10
N HIS A 59 -16.18 -14.94 -9.83
CA HIS A 59 -16.65 -13.82 -9.01
C HIS A 59 -15.64 -12.68 -8.92
N CYS A 60 -14.55 -12.70 -9.68
CA CYS A 60 -13.52 -11.66 -9.63
C CYS A 60 -13.99 -10.27 -10.05
N GLY A 61 -15.18 -10.16 -10.66
CA GLY A 61 -15.73 -8.89 -11.12
C GLY A 61 -14.81 -8.14 -12.09
N SER A 62 -15.08 -6.85 -12.22
CA SER A 62 -14.29 -5.91 -13.00
C SER A 62 -13.86 -4.73 -12.15
N VAL A 63 -12.64 -4.27 -12.37
CA VAL A 63 -12.07 -3.13 -11.68
C VAL A 63 -11.49 -2.19 -12.72
N VAL A 64 -11.81 -0.90 -12.58
CA VAL A 64 -11.20 0.18 -13.36
C VAL A 64 -10.48 1.12 -12.41
N LEU A 65 -9.24 1.47 -12.77
CA LEU A 65 -8.43 2.43 -12.02
C LEU A 65 -8.76 3.85 -12.50
N ILE A 66 -9.03 4.78 -11.59
CA ILE A 66 -9.33 6.18 -11.91
C ILE A 66 -8.45 7.13 -11.11
N ALA A 67 -7.80 8.07 -11.78
CA ALA A 67 -7.02 9.11 -11.12
C ALA A 67 -7.96 10.16 -10.52
N GLU A 68 -7.92 10.33 -9.20
CA GLU A 68 -8.80 11.24 -8.48
C GLU A 68 -8.02 11.97 -7.36
N PRO A 69 -7.54 13.21 -7.60
CA PRO A 69 -6.78 13.96 -6.61
C PRO A 69 -7.51 14.26 -5.29
N GLY A 70 -8.84 14.08 -5.27
CA GLY A 70 -9.69 14.30 -4.11
C GLY A 70 -9.67 13.15 -3.10
N VAL A 71 -9.30 11.93 -3.52
CA VAL A 71 -9.10 10.84 -2.55
C VAL A 71 -7.76 11.03 -1.87
N ARG A 72 -7.57 10.45 -0.69
CA ARG A 72 -6.33 10.64 0.06
C ARG A 72 -5.17 9.87 -0.55
N SER A 73 -5.36 8.58 -0.76
CA SER A 73 -4.33 7.64 -1.19
C SER A 73 -4.87 6.74 -2.30
N ALA A 74 -5.67 5.74 -1.93
CA ALA A 74 -6.56 5.02 -2.83
C ALA A 74 -7.86 4.69 -2.10
N GLU A 75 -8.92 4.39 -2.83
CA GLU A 75 -10.18 3.86 -2.29
C GLU A 75 -10.97 3.10 -3.35
N THR A 76 -11.67 2.07 -2.90
CA THR A 76 -12.54 1.25 -3.75
C THR A 76 -13.99 1.67 -3.62
N ARG A 77 -14.60 2.02 -4.76
CA ARG A 77 -16.00 2.45 -4.88
C ARG A 77 -16.80 1.45 -5.73
N PRO A 78 -17.74 0.70 -5.13
CA PRO A 78 -18.67 -0.14 -5.89
C PRO A 78 -19.52 0.69 -6.85
N GLN A 79 -19.65 0.26 -8.11
CA GLN A 79 -20.46 0.97 -9.12
C GLN A 79 -21.86 0.37 -9.28
N ALA A 80 -21.98 -0.94 -9.07
CA ALA A 80 -23.23 -1.66 -9.01
C ALA A 80 -23.07 -2.83 -8.05
N PRO A 81 -24.15 -3.37 -7.47
CA PRO A 81 -24.06 -4.57 -6.65
C PRO A 81 -23.35 -5.72 -7.41
N GLY A 82 -22.19 -6.12 -6.89
CA GLY A 82 -21.61 -7.45 -7.12
C GLY A 82 -20.58 -7.63 -8.25
N TYR A 83 -20.37 -6.70 -9.19
CA TYR A 83 -19.56 -7.02 -10.39
C TYR A 83 -18.63 -5.94 -10.92
N ALA A 84 -18.71 -4.70 -10.44
CA ALA A 84 -17.84 -3.63 -10.91
C ALA A 84 -17.50 -2.64 -9.80
N SER A 85 -16.21 -2.33 -9.66
CA SER A 85 -15.73 -1.25 -8.79
C SER A 85 -14.78 -0.32 -9.53
N PHE A 86 -14.73 0.92 -9.07
CA PHE A 86 -13.60 1.81 -9.34
C PHE A 86 -12.61 1.75 -8.20
N ILE A 87 -11.32 1.64 -8.51
CA ILE A 87 -10.26 2.00 -7.57
C ILE A 87 -9.86 3.42 -7.92
N ALA A 88 -10.29 4.38 -7.10
CA ALA A 88 -9.86 5.76 -7.20
C ALA A 88 -8.51 5.91 -6.51
N TYR A 89 -7.54 6.58 -7.12
CA TYR A 89 -6.23 6.83 -6.51
C TYR A 89 -5.82 8.29 -6.64
N ASN A 90 -5.12 8.80 -5.63
CA ASN A 90 -4.55 10.13 -5.68
C ASN A 90 -3.18 10.07 -6.38
N PRO A 91 -3.00 10.67 -7.56
CA PRO A 91 -1.74 10.62 -8.29
C PRO A 91 -0.58 11.33 -7.56
N ARG A 92 -0.87 12.07 -6.48
CA ARG A 92 0.12 12.79 -5.65
C ARG A 92 0.44 12.09 -4.33
N ALA A 93 -0.29 11.03 -3.96
CA ALA A 93 -0.09 10.30 -2.71
C ALA A 93 1.26 9.58 -2.68
N ARG A 94 2.07 9.83 -1.64
CA ARG A 94 3.43 9.26 -1.49
C ARG A 94 3.46 7.91 -0.80
N ASP A 95 2.41 7.60 -0.04
CA ASP A 95 2.14 6.33 0.64
C ASP A 95 1.58 5.26 -0.30
N CYS A 96 1.24 5.64 -1.54
CA CYS A 96 0.67 4.74 -2.52
C CYS A 96 1.15 5.03 -3.95
N ALA A 97 0.42 5.84 -4.72
CA ALA A 97 0.66 6.05 -6.15
C ALA A 97 2.11 6.45 -6.50
N ARG A 98 2.71 7.35 -5.72
CA ARG A 98 4.09 7.83 -5.91
C ARG A 98 5.11 7.11 -5.02
N HIS A 99 4.73 6.02 -4.36
CA HIS A 99 5.66 5.31 -3.51
C HIS A 99 6.79 4.71 -4.37
N PRO A 100 8.07 4.94 -4.04
CA PRO A 100 9.19 4.45 -4.87
C PRO A 100 9.28 2.92 -4.86
N ASP A 101 9.01 2.29 -3.72
CA ASP A 101 8.98 0.84 -3.57
C ASP A 101 7.76 0.23 -4.25
N ALA A 102 8.00 -0.72 -5.17
CA ALA A 102 6.97 -1.44 -5.89
C ALA A 102 6.16 -2.40 -5.00
N SER A 103 6.74 -2.94 -3.93
CA SER A 103 6.01 -3.79 -2.98
C SER A 103 4.89 -3.01 -2.29
N ILE A 104 5.14 -1.74 -1.99
CA ILE A 104 4.16 -0.86 -1.34
C ILE A 104 3.05 -0.43 -2.31
N ARG A 105 3.39 -0.13 -3.57
CA ARG A 105 2.37 0.11 -4.59
C ARG A 105 1.51 -1.12 -4.86
N PHE A 106 2.15 -2.29 -4.92
CA PHE A 106 1.46 -3.57 -5.04
C PHE A 106 0.53 -3.81 -3.85
N TYR A 107 0.97 -3.54 -2.62
CA TYR A 107 0.14 -3.62 -1.42
C TYR A 107 -1.13 -2.78 -1.55
N CYS A 108 -0.99 -1.50 -1.94
CA CYS A 108 -2.18 -0.66 -2.15
C CYS A 108 -3.17 -1.28 -3.12
N MET A 109 -2.70 -1.68 -4.30
CA MET A 109 -3.58 -2.24 -5.32
C MET A 109 -4.20 -3.55 -4.84
N ALA A 110 -3.46 -4.35 -4.09
CA ALA A 110 -3.94 -5.61 -3.52
C ALA A 110 -4.99 -5.39 -2.41
N HIS A 111 -4.79 -4.41 -1.54
CA HIS A 111 -5.72 -4.02 -0.49
C HIS A 111 -7.04 -3.50 -1.10
N GLU A 112 -6.96 -2.58 -2.05
CA GLU A 112 -8.13 -2.04 -2.75
C GLU A 112 -8.86 -3.13 -3.55
N TYR A 113 -8.12 -4.01 -4.22
CA TYR A 113 -8.72 -5.18 -4.86
C TYR A 113 -9.37 -6.13 -3.85
N GLY A 114 -8.83 -6.22 -2.63
CA GLY A 114 -9.44 -6.92 -1.51
C GLY A 114 -10.82 -6.35 -1.15
N HIS A 115 -10.97 -5.03 -1.07
CA HIS A 115 -12.28 -4.40 -0.90
C HIS A 115 -13.25 -4.68 -2.05
N HIS A 116 -12.76 -4.72 -3.28
CA HIS A 116 -13.58 -5.10 -4.43
C HIS A 116 -14.13 -6.53 -4.25
N LEU A 117 -13.26 -7.48 -3.90
CA LEU A 117 -13.64 -8.87 -3.67
C LEU A 117 -14.64 -9.00 -2.51
N ASP A 118 -14.43 -8.27 -1.41
CA ASP A 118 -15.35 -8.25 -0.25
C ASP A 118 -16.78 -7.87 -0.67
N VAL A 119 -16.90 -6.83 -1.49
CA VAL A 119 -18.20 -6.37 -2.04
C VAL A 119 -18.79 -7.38 -3.03
N THR A 120 -17.97 -8.01 -3.87
CA THR A 120 -18.45 -9.00 -4.85
C THR A 120 -19.01 -10.26 -4.19
N MET A 121 -18.45 -10.66 -3.04
CA MET A 121 -18.88 -11.83 -2.31
C MET A 121 -20.16 -11.59 -1.53
N ASN A 122 -20.19 -10.51 -0.74
CA ASN A 122 -21.29 -10.20 0.14
C ASN A 122 -21.37 -8.69 0.34
N PRO A 123 -22.34 -8.00 -0.29
CA PRO A 123 -22.52 -6.57 -0.08
C PRO A 123 -22.70 -6.17 1.39
N ALA A 124 -23.22 -7.05 2.25
CA ALA A 124 -23.35 -6.78 3.69
C ALA A 124 -22.00 -6.67 4.41
N TRP A 125 -20.95 -7.32 3.90
CA TRP A 125 -19.60 -7.23 4.46
C TRP A 125 -18.99 -5.84 4.25
N SER A 126 -19.46 -5.08 3.25
CA SER A 126 -18.96 -3.74 2.95
C SER A 126 -19.25 -2.71 4.05
N SER A 127 -20.21 -2.96 4.95
CA SER A 127 -20.53 -2.08 6.07
C SER A 127 -19.74 -2.35 7.35
N ASP A 128 -18.90 -3.39 7.39
CA ASP A 128 -18.29 -3.91 8.62
C ASP A 128 -16.99 -3.18 9.03
N GLY A 129 -16.99 -1.84 9.01
CA GLY A 129 -15.95 -0.97 9.57
C GLY A 129 -14.54 -1.55 9.53
N TRP A 130 -13.95 -1.80 10.71
CA TRP A 130 -12.58 -2.33 10.83
C TRP A 130 -12.41 -3.78 10.35
N THR A 131 -13.47 -4.60 10.38
CA THR A 131 -13.40 -5.99 9.90
C THR A 131 -13.16 -6.01 8.39
N ARG A 132 -13.79 -5.09 7.66
CA ARG A 132 -13.60 -4.92 6.21
C ARG A 132 -12.14 -4.61 5.86
N GLU A 133 -11.49 -3.75 6.62
CA GLU A 133 -10.07 -3.40 6.45
C GLU A 133 -9.17 -4.63 6.69
N LEU A 134 -9.40 -5.37 7.77
CA LEU A 134 -8.63 -6.58 8.06
C LEU A 134 -8.82 -7.67 6.99
N ARG A 135 -10.02 -7.81 6.42
CA ARG A 135 -10.26 -8.73 5.31
C ARG A 135 -9.52 -8.29 4.05
N ALA A 136 -9.52 -6.99 3.74
CA ALA A 136 -8.74 -6.44 2.63
C ALA A 136 -7.23 -6.68 2.81
N ASP A 137 -6.71 -6.52 4.03
CA ASP A 137 -5.31 -6.82 4.35
C ASP A 137 -4.98 -8.31 4.20
N ALA A 138 -5.84 -9.21 4.67
CA ALA A 138 -5.64 -10.64 4.47
C ALA A 138 -5.67 -11.02 2.97
N LEU A 139 -6.59 -10.45 2.20
CA LEU A 139 -6.62 -10.65 0.75
C LEU A 139 -5.38 -10.08 0.06
N ALA A 140 -4.86 -8.93 0.54
CA ALA A 140 -3.60 -8.40 0.07
C ALA A 140 -2.45 -9.37 0.34
N GLY A 141 -2.39 -9.94 1.54
CA GLY A 141 -1.39 -10.94 1.92
C GLY A 141 -1.43 -12.17 1.03
N CYS A 142 -2.64 -12.63 0.70
CA CYS A 142 -2.85 -13.67 -0.30
C CYS A 142 -2.26 -13.30 -1.67
N ALA A 143 -2.48 -12.07 -2.13
CA ALA A 143 -1.89 -11.58 -3.38
C ALA A 143 -0.35 -11.57 -3.33
N PHE A 144 0.26 -11.16 -2.20
CA PHE A 144 1.72 -11.21 -2.01
C PHE A 144 2.28 -12.62 -2.18
N ALA A 145 1.70 -13.59 -1.46
CA ALA A 145 2.15 -14.97 -1.50
C ALA A 145 2.06 -15.56 -2.92
N ARG A 146 0.94 -15.31 -3.61
CA ARG A 146 0.66 -15.88 -4.94
C ARG A 146 1.40 -15.17 -6.07
N ALA A 147 1.73 -13.89 -5.90
CA ALA A 147 2.55 -13.13 -6.85
C ALA A 147 4.06 -13.23 -6.57
N HIS A 148 4.47 -13.95 -5.53
CA HIS A 148 5.85 -14.04 -5.06
C HIS A 148 6.50 -12.66 -4.83
N VAL A 149 5.73 -11.71 -4.30
CA VAL A 149 6.23 -10.37 -3.94
C VAL A 149 6.70 -10.39 -2.49
N SER A 150 7.85 -9.77 -2.21
CA SER A 150 8.30 -9.63 -0.83
C SER A 150 7.42 -8.65 -0.06
N MET A 151 7.14 -8.95 1.21
CA MET A 151 6.48 -8.04 2.15
C MET A 151 7.48 -7.14 2.91
N ASP A 152 8.77 -7.25 2.61
CA ASP A 152 9.81 -6.42 3.22
C ASP A 152 9.49 -4.94 2.97
N GLY A 153 9.61 -4.11 4.03
CA GLY A 153 9.38 -2.67 3.95
C GLY A 153 7.91 -2.22 4.07
N ILE A 154 6.92 -3.12 3.93
CA ILE A 154 5.49 -2.75 4.00
C ILE A 154 5.08 -2.29 5.40
N GLN A 155 5.70 -2.84 6.45
CA GLN A 155 5.43 -2.48 7.84
C GLN A 155 5.45 -0.95 8.07
N GLY A 156 6.40 -0.24 7.46
CA GLY A 156 6.49 1.22 7.58
C GLY A 156 5.34 1.97 6.92
N THR A 157 4.81 1.47 5.78
CA THR A 157 3.67 2.09 5.10
C THR A 157 2.36 1.80 5.80
N LEU A 158 2.17 0.57 6.28
CA LEU A 158 0.99 0.20 7.06
C LEU A 158 0.85 1.05 8.32
N VAL A 159 1.96 1.30 9.02
CA VAL A 159 1.99 2.28 10.13
C VAL A 159 1.47 3.65 9.67
N ARG A 160 1.92 4.15 8.52
CA ARG A 160 1.50 5.47 8.01
C ARG A 160 0.02 5.49 7.60
N ALA A 161 -0.44 4.44 6.92
CA ALA A 161 -1.81 4.30 6.43
C ALA A 161 -2.83 4.07 7.56
N VAL A 162 -2.45 3.38 8.63
CA VAL A 162 -3.36 3.10 9.76
C VAL A 162 -3.29 4.22 10.81
N LEU A 163 -2.11 4.78 11.09
CA LEU A 163 -1.92 5.70 12.20
C LEU A 163 -1.92 7.15 11.78
N LEU A 164 -1.17 7.52 10.75
CA LEU A 164 -1.01 8.94 10.40
C LEU A 164 -2.16 9.48 9.53
N ASP A 165 -3.20 8.67 9.38
CA ASP A 165 -4.26 8.87 8.40
C ASP A 165 -5.25 9.99 8.76
N THR A 166 -5.35 10.30 10.05
CA THR A 166 -6.22 11.37 10.53
C THR A 166 -5.46 12.28 11.50
N PRO A 167 -5.89 13.54 11.70
CA PRO A 167 -5.33 14.37 12.77
C PRO A 167 -5.39 13.66 14.14
N ALA A 168 -6.47 12.92 14.40
CA ALA A 168 -6.60 12.09 15.58
C ALA A 168 -5.57 10.94 15.60
N GLY A 169 -5.40 10.25 14.48
CA GLY A 169 -4.40 9.19 14.35
C GLY A 169 -2.97 9.69 14.51
N ARG A 170 -2.63 10.87 13.97
CA ARG A 170 -1.31 11.51 14.17
C ARG A 170 -1.07 11.88 15.63
N ALA A 171 -2.03 12.55 16.27
CA ALA A 171 -1.94 12.87 17.69
C ALA A 171 -1.80 11.60 18.56
N ARG A 172 -2.41 10.48 18.14
CA ARG A 172 -2.27 9.18 18.80
C ARG A 172 -0.95 8.50 18.51
N ALA A 173 -0.42 8.58 17.29
CA ALA A 173 0.90 8.07 16.96
C ALA A 173 1.99 8.82 17.75
N GLU A 174 1.78 10.12 18.00
CA GLU A 174 2.61 10.91 18.90
C GLU A 174 2.44 10.48 20.38
N ALA A 175 1.22 10.14 20.80
CA ALA A 175 0.94 9.77 22.20
C ALA A 175 1.30 8.31 22.56
N CYS A 176 1.09 7.36 21.66
CA CYS A 176 1.22 5.92 21.90
C CYS A 176 2.40 5.27 21.16
N GLY A 177 3.20 6.06 20.43
CA GLY A 177 4.22 5.56 19.51
C GLY A 177 3.68 5.33 18.10
N SER A 178 4.52 5.62 17.10
CA SER A 178 4.25 5.38 15.68
C SER A 178 4.94 4.12 15.17
N ASP A 179 5.39 3.25 16.08
CA ASP A 179 6.08 2.02 15.73
C ASP A 179 5.11 0.83 15.66
N GLY A 180 5.67 -0.36 15.43
CA GLY A 180 4.89 -1.59 15.28
C GLY A 180 4.09 -2.02 16.52
N ALA A 181 4.15 -1.29 17.63
CA ALA A 181 3.42 -1.61 18.86
C ALA A 181 1.96 -1.11 18.86
N HIS A 182 1.55 -0.22 17.94
CA HIS A 182 0.18 0.27 17.92
C HIS A 182 -0.83 -0.86 17.58
N PRO A 183 -1.91 -1.04 18.37
CA PRO A 183 -2.86 -2.15 18.17
C PRO A 183 -3.43 -2.24 16.75
N GLY A 184 -3.92 -1.13 16.19
CA GLY A 184 -4.44 -1.10 14.82
C GLY A 184 -3.43 -1.56 13.75
N PHE A 185 -2.17 -1.14 13.87
CA PHE A 185 -1.11 -1.62 12.99
C PHE A 185 -0.89 -3.12 13.18
N ARG A 186 -0.79 -3.59 14.42
CA ARG A 186 -0.59 -5.01 14.72
C ARG A 186 -1.68 -5.88 14.12
N PHE A 187 -2.95 -5.49 14.22
CA PHE A 187 -4.04 -6.27 13.64
C PHE A 187 -3.97 -6.32 12.10
N SER A 188 -3.65 -5.20 11.46
CA SER A 188 -3.48 -5.11 10.00
C SER A 188 -2.31 -5.99 9.53
N TRP A 189 -1.18 -5.93 10.24
CA TRP A 189 0.00 -6.75 9.98
C TRP A 189 -0.27 -8.25 10.20
N ASP A 190 -0.96 -8.60 11.28
CA ASP A 190 -1.37 -9.98 11.57
C ASP A 190 -2.34 -10.51 10.50
N ALA A 191 -3.27 -9.68 10.03
CA ALA A 191 -4.20 -10.03 8.95
C ALA A 191 -3.47 -10.29 7.64
N LEU A 192 -2.57 -9.37 7.24
CA LEU A 192 -1.71 -9.52 6.06
C LEU A 192 -0.92 -10.84 6.10
N HIS A 193 -0.23 -11.13 7.20
CA HIS A 193 0.54 -12.37 7.34
C HIS A 193 -0.32 -13.64 7.37
N ARG A 194 -1.53 -13.59 7.97
CA ARG A 194 -2.46 -14.72 7.95
C ARG A 194 -2.89 -15.07 6.54
N GLY A 195 -3.26 -14.08 5.75
CA GLY A 195 -3.63 -14.27 4.34
C GLY A 195 -2.46 -14.83 3.52
N ALA A 196 -1.27 -14.25 3.67
CA ALA A 196 -0.07 -14.72 2.99
C ALA A 196 0.23 -16.19 3.29
N ARG A 197 0.21 -16.58 4.57
CA ARG A 197 0.42 -17.98 4.98
C ARG A 197 -0.65 -18.90 4.38
N LEU A 198 -1.92 -18.56 4.54
CA LEU A 198 -3.04 -19.39 4.05
C LEU A 198 -2.93 -19.66 2.53
N CYS A 199 -2.61 -18.63 1.75
CA CYS A 199 -2.47 -18.73 0.29
C CYS A 199 -1.12 -19.30 -0.19
N SER A 200 -0.11 -19.39 0.69
CA SER A 200 1.15 -20.08 0.38
C SER A 200 1.04 -21.60 0.52
N GLU A 201 0.13 -22.09 1.36
CA GLU A 201 -0.05 -23.52 1.64
C GLU A 201 -1.03 -24.18 0.67
N ARG A 202 -2.04 -23.43 0.20
CA ARG A 202 -3.10 -23.92 -0.69
C ARG A 202 -3.81 -22.76 -1.41
N THR A 203 -4.76 -23.08 -2.27
CA THR A 203 -5.75 -22.12 -2.78
C THR A 203 -6.98 -22.17 -1.87
N PRO A 204 -7.14 -21.23 -0.91
CA PRO A 204 -8.39 -21.15 -0.14
C PRO A 204 -9.54 -20.67 -1.03
N THR A 205 -10.75 -20.72 -0.49
CA THR A 205 -11.91 -19.98 -1.00
C THR A 205 -11.89 -18.57 -0.40
N LEU A 206 -12.57 -17.61 -1.04
CA LEU A 206 -12.67 -16.27 -0.47
C LEU A 206 -13.30 -16.24 0.94
N PRO A 207 -14.39 -17.01 1.25
CA PRO A 207 -14.93 -17.06 2.60
C PRO A 207 -13.91 -17.55 3.63
N GLU A 208 -13.08 -18.54 3.30
CA GLU A 208 -12.03 -19.01 4.21
C GLU A 208 -11.00 -17.93 4.53
N VAL A 209 -10.65 -17.06 3.57
CA VAL A 209 -9.76 -15.90 3.83
C VAL A 209 -10.45 -14.90 4.75
N ALA A 210 -11.74 -14.60 4.51
CA ALA A 210 -12.53 -13.69 5.33
C ALA A 210 -12.67 -14.18 6.77
N GLU A 211 -13.01 -15.47 6.97
CA GLU A 211 -13.16 -16.11 8.26
C GLU A 211 -11.84 -16.13 9.05
N SER A 212 -10.69 -16.22 8.36
CA SER A 212 -9.37 -16.28 9.00
C SER A 212 -9.01 -15.05 9.86
N VAL A 213 -9.69 -13.92 9.62
CA VAL A 213 -9.50 -12.66 10.35
C VAL A 213 -10.65 -12.31 11.28
N GLU A 214 -11.74 -13.09 11.33
CA GLU A 214 -12.87 -12.80 12.23
C GLU A 214 -12.46 -12.77 13.70
N ALA A 215 -11.61 -13.72 14.12
CA ALA A 215 -11.05 -13.74 15.46
C ALA A 215 -10.16 -12.50 15.75
N LEU A 216 -9.42 -12.01 14.74
CA LEU A 216 -8.65 -10.76 14.87
C LEU A 216 -9.58 -9.56 14.98
N ALA A 217 -10.63 -9.51 14.17
CA ALA A 217 -11.62 -8.44 14.21
C ALA A 217 -12.37 -8.41 15.55
N LEU A 218 -12.75 -9.56 16.10
CA LEU A 218 -13.36 -9.65 17.42
C LEU A 218 -12.40 -9.17 18.52
N ALA A 219 -11.13 -9.60 18.45
CA ALA A 219 -10.10 -9.13 19.36
C ALA A 219 -9.91 -7.60 19.25
N ALA A 220 -9.82 -7.07 18.03
CA ALA A 220 -9.72 -5.63 17.76
C ALA A 220 -10.88 -4.85 18.39
N ARG A 221 -12.13 -5.30 18.18
CA ARG A 221 -13.34 -4.71 18.79
C ARG A 221 -13.27 -4.69 20.31
N SER A 222 -12.85 -5.81 20.92
CA SER A 222 -12.72 -5.93 22.38
C SER A 222 -11.58 -5.11 22.97
N SER A 223 -10.51 -4.87 22.21
CA SER A 223 -9.35 -4.07 22.61
C SER A 223 -9.57 -2.56 22.52
N SER A 224 -10.82 -2.10 22.60
CA SER A 224 -11.22 -0.71 22.48
C SER A 224 -10.92 -0.05 21.14
N ILE A 225 -10.59 -0.75 20.05
CA ILE A 225 -10.30 -0.12 18.75
C ILE A 225 -11.52 0.63 18.16
N GLU A 226 -12.73 0.12 18.38
CA GLU A 226 -13.96 0.81 17.98
C GLU A 226 -14.31 2.02 18.88
N ALA A 227 -13.88 2.01 20.14
CA ALA A 227 -13.91 3.20 21.01
C ALA A 227 -12.81 4.21 20.62
N PHE A 228 -11.63 3.70 20.22
CA PHE A 228 -10.49 4.42 19.64
C PHE A 228 -10.88 5.21 18.40
N SER A 229 -11.75 4.70 17.53
CA SER A 229 -12.22 5.47 16.37
C SER A 229 -13.23 6.57 16.73
N ARG A 230 -13.90 6.49 17.88
CA ARG A 230 -14.97 7.43 18.28
C ARG A 230 -14.52 8.55 19.22
N GLU A 231 -13.48 8.36 20.02
CA GLU A 231 -13.02 9.37 20.99
C GLU A 231 -11.65 9.96 20.61
N ALA A 232 -11.66 11.21 20.15
CA ALA A 232 -10.46 12.02 20.00
C ALA A 232 -10.13 12.67 21.37
N GLY A 233 -9.39 11.98 22.24
CA GLY A 233 -9.06 12.55 23.55
C GLY A 233 -8.24 11.73 24.56
N GLY A 234 -7.33 10.86 24.11
CA GLY A 234 -6.13 10.42 24.85
C GLY A 234 -6.26 9.68 26.20
N ASP A 235 -6.18 8.34 26.16
CA ASP A 235 -5.44 7.50 27.14
C ASP A 235 -4.93 6.25 26.40
N CYS A 236 -3.63 5.97 26.46
CA CYS A 236 -2.96 4.85 25.76
C CYS A 236 -2.75 3.64 26.69
N SER A 237 -3.60 3.42 27.69
CA SER A 237 -3.48 2.30 28.63
C SER A 237 -4.61 1.27 28.45
N PRO A 238 -4.31 -0.05 28.50
CA PRO A 238 -5.34 -1.05 28.74
C PRO A 238 -5.81 -0.90 30.20
N ARG A 239 -7.09 -0.56 30.41
CA ARG A 239 -7.76 -0.72 31.69
C ARG A 239 -8.69 -1.92 31.63
#